data_AF-A0A352VI47-F1
#
_entry.id   AF-A0A352VI47-F1
#
_cell.length_a   1.000
_cell.length_b   1.000
_cell.length_c   1.000
_cell.angle_alpha   90.00
_cell.angle_beta   90.00
_cell.angle_gamma   90.00
#
_symmetry.space_group_name_H-M   'P 1'
#
loop_
_entity.id
_entity.type
_entity.pdbx_description
1 polymer ?
#
loop_
_entity_poly.entity_id
_entity_poly.type
_entity_poly.pdbx_seq_one_letter_code
_entity_poly.pdbx_strand_id
1 'polypeptide(L)'
;TPIMRAAFREGIGCVILAPDQTFEDIDRLPILELPYPPGDPATIAWPDGDLITDRSLPAGVDAAALQAASDWAFDRESLEQVTLSLLVVHNGRILHERYAPGMDMTTRTRTWSTAKSIAVTLIGMLVDQGRMQLDEPLGLEWLPRARSPETDPRNAITLRHVLNMSSGLDTIDNGGLEYATGSGMSYWAGASSVRGALR
;
A
#
# COMPACT_ATOMS: atom_id res chain seq x y z
N THR A 1 20.98 -1.71 -21.38
CA THR A 1 19.86 -1.84 -20.40
C THR A 1 20.31 -1.21 -19.10
N PRO A 2 19.52 -0.35 -18.45
CA PRO A 2 19.86 0.13 -17.12
C PRO A 2 19.97 -1.07 -16.16
N ILE A 3 20.97 -1.04 -15.28
CA ILE A 3 21.13 -2.07 -14.25
C ILE A 3 20.14 -1.77 -13.14
N MET A 4 19.13 -2.63 -12.97
CA MET A 4 18.25 -2.59 -11.81
C MET A 4 18.90 -3.37 -10.67
N ARG A 5 18.93 -2.77 -9.47
CA ARG A 5 19.46 -3.41 -8.26
C ARG A 5 18.38 -3.42 -7.19
N ALA A 6 18.36 -4.45 -6.37
CA ALA A 6 17.51 -4.54 -5.19
C ALA A 6 18.34 -4.95 -3.98
N ALA A 7 18.00 -4.41 -2.82
CA ALA A 7 18.58 -4.78 -1.54
C ALA A 7 17.48 -5.20 -0.58
N PHE A 8 17.65 -6.35 0.07
CA PHE A 8 16.75 -6.79 1.12
C PHE A 8 16.99 -5.99 2.39
N ARG A 9 15.92 -5.46 2.99
CA ARG A 9 15.92 -4.85 4.32
C ARG A 9 15.00 -5.65 5.22
N GLU A 10 15.51 -6.04 6.38
CA GLU A 10 14.71 -6.73 7.39
C GLU A 10 13.50 -5.85 7.80
N GLY A 11 12.34 -6.48 7.97
CA GLY A 11 11.07 -5.80 8.29
C GLY A 11 10.40 -5.07 7.12
N ILE A 12 11.12 -4.73 6.05
CA ILE A 12 10.59 -3.97 4.90
C ILE A 12 10.48 -4.83 3.64
N GLY A 13 11.39 -5.79 3.46
CA GLY A 13 11.50 -6.61 2.25
C GLY A 13 12.51 -6.05 1.25
N CYS A 14 12.37 -6.40 -0.03
CA CYS A 14 13.28 -5.93 -1.07
C CYS A 14 12.97 -4.48 -1.47
N VAL A 15 13.93 -3.60 -1.27
CA VAL A 15 13.90 -2.21 -1.75
C VAL A 15 14.70 -2.14 -3.04
N ILE A 16 14.12 -1.56 -4.08
CA ILE A 16 14.82 -1.38 -5.35
C ILE A 16 15.55 -0.05 -5.31
N LEU A 17 16.80 -0.08 -5.75
CA LEU A 17 17.71 1.05 -5.74
C LEU A 17 17.45 1.93 -6.96
N ALA A 18 17.54 3.25 -6.77
CA ALA A 18 17.50 4.20 -7.87
C ALA A 18 18.64 3.94 -8.87
N PRO A 19 18.52 4.37 -10.14
CA PRO A 19 19.53 4.07 -11.18
C PRO A 19 20.97 4.52 -10.85
N ASP A 20 21.12 5.56 -10.04
CA ASP A 20 22.40 6.10 -9.57
C ASP A 20 22.85 5.56 -8.21
N GLN A 21 22.05 4.70 -7.58
CA GLN A 21 22.42 4.02 -6.33
C GLN A 21 23.11 2.67 -6.60
N THR A 22 24.01 2.32 -5.69
CA THR A 22 24.75 1.06 -5.70
C THR A 22 24.53 0.29 -4.40
N PHE A 23 25.13 -0.90 -4.26
CA PHE A 23 25.07 -1.63 -2.98
C PHE A 23 25.82 -0.94 -1.84
N GLU A 24 26.65 0.07 -2.14
CA GLU A 24 27.26 0.93 -1.12
C GLU A 24 26.24 1.86 -0.44
N ASP A 25 25.06 2.07 -1.04
CA ASP A 25 24.01 2.94 -0.51
C ASP A 25 23.02 2.18 0.41
N ILE A 26 23.18 0.87 0.63
CA ILE A 26 22.20 0.05 1.38
C ILE A 26 21.95 0.60 2.78
N ASP A 27 22.98 1.05 3.47
CA ASP A 27 22.88 1.57 4.85
C ASP A 27 22.15 2.92 4.91
N ARG A 28 21.97 3.59 3.77
CA ARG A 28 21.21 4.84 3.64
C ARG A 28 19.73 4.60 3.33
N LEU A 29 19.35 3.37 2.99
CA LEU A 29 17.95 3.02 2.74
C LEU A 29 17.15 3.03 4.05
N PRO A 30 15.83 3.23 4.00
CA PRO A 30 14.97 3.19 5.18
C PRO A 30 15.16 1.90 6.00
N ILE A 31 15.16 2.07 7.32
CA ILE A 31 15.20 0.99 8.30
C ILE A 31 13.95 1.02 9.15
N LEU A 32 13.45 -0.16 9.51
CA LEU A 32 12.39 -0.31 10.49
C LEU A 32 13.05 -0.64 11.83
N GLU A 33 13.24 0.37 12.67
CA GLU A 33 13.82 0.20 14.01
C GLU A 33 12.79 -0.17 15.07
N LEU A 34 11.49 -0.05 14.74
CA LEU A 34 10.42 -0.40 15.66
C LEU A 34 10.45 -1.90 15.94
N PRO A 35 10.52 -2.32 17.22
CA PRO A 35 10.50 -3.73 17.55
C PRO A 35 9.14 -4.33 17.18
N TYR A 36 9.13 -5.63 16.86
CA TYR A 36 7.88 -6.36 16.77
C TYR A 36 7.14 -6.31 18.11
N PRO A 37 5.79 -6.28 18.08
CA PRO A 37 5.00 -6.47 19.28
C PRO A 37 5.45 -7.75 20.04
N PRO A 38 5.46 -7.72 21.38
CA PRO A 38 5.89 -8.88 22.15
C PRO A 38 4.90 -10.05 22.03
N GLY A 39 5.43 -11.27 22.07
CA GLY A 39 4.64 -12.51 22.03
C GLY A 39 4.76 -13.27 20.70
N ASP A 40 4.30 -14.52 20.69
CA ASP A 40 4.17 -15.33 19.47
C ASP A 40 2.76 -15.14 18.89
N PRO A 41 2.59 -14.51 17.71
CA PRO A 41 1.30 -14.31 17.08
C PRO A 41 0.46 -15.59 16.95
N ALA A 42 1.10 -16.75 16.75
CA ALA A 42 0.42 -18.04 16.64
C ALA A 42 -0.30 -18.48 17.93
N THR A 43 0.04 -17.85 19.07
CA THR A 43 -0.54 -18.13 20.39
C THR A 43 -1.52 -17.08 20.86
N ILE A 44 -1.59 -15.92 20.18
CA ILE A 44 -2.45 -14.80 20.54
C ILE A 44 -3.75 -14.91 19.76
N ALA A 45 -4.89 -14.78 20.46
CA ALA A 45 -6.21 -14.90 19.85
C ALA A 45 -6.46 -13.80 18.79
N TRP A 46 -7.05 -14.18 17.67
CA TRP A 46 -7.57 -13.24 16.68
C TRP A 46 -8.60 -12.27 17.33
N PRO A 47 -8.57 -10.95 17.03
CA PRO A 47 -7.81 -10.29 15.95
C PRO A 47 -6.43 -9.76 16.33
N ASP A 48 -6.00 -9.92 17.59
CA ASP A 48 -4.70 -9.40 18.05
C ASP A 48 -3.52 -10.33 17.67
N GLY A 49 -3.82 -11.57 17.26
CA GLY A 49 -2.89 -12.54 16.70
C GLY A 49 -3.56 -13.55 15.76
N ASP A 50 -2.90 -14.68 15.52
CA ASP A 50 -3.27 -15.64 14.48
C ASP A 50 -4.04 -16.86 15.02
N LEU A 51 -4.22 -16.97 16.35
CA LEU A 51 -4.89 -18.13 16.95
C LEU A 51 -6.41 -18.05 16.73
N ILE A 52 -6.92 -19.00 15.94
CA ILE A 52 -8.35 -19.23 15.71
C ILE A 52 -8.71 -20.61 16.26
N THR A 53 -9.52 -20.65 17.31
CA THR A 53 -9.95 -21.91 17.95
C THR A 53 -11.26 -22.47 17.39
N ASP A 54 -12.15 -21.62 16.89
CA ASP A 54 -13.43 -22.01 16.29
C ASP A 54 -13.48 -21.60 14.81
N ARG A 55 -13.50 -22.59 13.92
CA ARG A 55 -13.64 -22.41 12.47
C ARG A 55 -15.04 -22.76 11.95
N SER A 56 -16.00 -22.99 12.84
CA SER A 56 -17.38 -23.23 12.43
C SER A 56 -17.99 -21.96 11.82
N LEU A 57 -18.80 -22.16 10.79
CA LEU A 57 -19.54 -21.07 10.15
C LEU A 57 -20.74 -20.67 11.04
N PRO A 58 -20.95 -19.36 11.29
CA PRO A 58 -22.13 -18.88 12.00
C PRO A 58 -23.44 -19.27 11.30
N ALA A 59 -24.51 -19.39 12.08
CA ALA A 59 -25.85 -19.57 11.54
C ALA A 59 -26.20 -18.42 10.56
N GLY A 60 -26.78 -18.77 9.42
CA GLY A 60 -27.13 -17.83 8.36
C GLY A 60 -26.02 -17.59 7.31
N VAL A 61 -24.82 -18.13 7.50
CA VAL A 61 -23.80 -18.17 6.45
C VAL A 61 -24.05 -19.38 5.55
N ASP A 62 -24.30 -19.14 4.27
CA ASP A 62 -24.39 -20.20 3.27
C ASP A 62 -22.98 -20.65 2.86
N ALA A 63 -22.61 -21.87 3.30
CA ALA A 63 -21.31 -22.45 3.01
C ALA A 63 -21.08 -22.68 1.50
N ALA A 64 -22.11 -23.03 0.75
CA ALA A 64 -22.00 -23.28 -0.69
C ALA A 64 -21.78 -21.96 -1.44
N ALA A 65 -22.49 -20.90 -1.05
CA ALA A 65 -22.27 -19.57 -1.62
C ALA A 65 -20.88 -19.01 -1.30
N LEU A 66 -20.39 -19.21 -0.06
CA LEU A 66 -19.04 -18.81 0.34
C LEU A 66 -17.96 -19.55 -0.45
N GLN A 67 -18.13 -20.87 -0.63
CA GLN A 67 -17.23 -21.67 -1.45
C GLN A 67 -17.27 -21.24 -2.92
N ALA A 68 -18.45 -21.00 -3.49
CA ALA A 68 -18.58 -20.53 -4.87
C ALA A 68 -17.89 -19.17 -5.10
N ALA A 69 -17.97 -18.25 -4.13
CA ALA A 69 -17.25 -16.98 -4.18
C ALA A 69 -15.73 -17.18 -4.11
N SER A 70 -15.27 -18.11 -3.27
CA SER A 70 -13.88 -18.53 -3.19
C SER A 70 -13.37 -19.12 -4.50
N ASP A 71 -14.14 -20.00 -5.13
CA ASP A 71 -13.76 -20.60 -6.42
C ASP A 71 -13.74 -19.55 -7.52
N TRP A 72 -14.74 -18.67 -7.59
CA TRP A 72 -14.75 -17.56 -8.55
C TRP A 72 -13.56 -16.61 -8.41
N ALA A 73 -13.04 -16.43 -7.19
CA ALA A 73 -11.86 -15.60 -6.97
C ALA A 73 -10.58 -16.26 -7.51
N PHE A 74 -10.46 -17.59 -7.42
CA PHE A 74 -9.27 -18.32 -7.86
C PHE A 74 -9.34 -18.81 -9.31
N ASP A 75 -10.53 -19.12 -9.81
CA ASP A 75 -10.78 -19.67 -11.15
C ASP A 75 -11.20 -18.56 -12.11
N ARG A 76 -10.26 -17.65 -12.39
CA ARG A 76 -10.46 -16.49 -13.27
C ARG A 76 -10.30 -16.88 -14.74
N GLU A 77 -11.10 -16.26 -15.61
CA GLU A 77 -11.03 -16.52 -17.06
C GLU A 77 -9.71 -16.06 -17.69
N SER A 78 -9.10 -15.00 -17.16
CA SER A 78 -7.83 -14.47 -17.65
C SER A 78 -6.65 -15.02 -16.87
N LEU A 79 -5.63 -15.50 -17.59
CA LEU A 79 -4.34 -15.90 -17.02
C LEU A 79 -3.59 -14.74 -16.34
N GLU A 80 -3.99 -13.50 -16.60
CA GLU A 80 -3.43 -12.31 -15.96
C GLU A 80 -4.08 -12.02 -14.59
N GLN A 81 -5.21 -12.65 -14.28
CA GLN A 81 -5.94 -12.47 -13.02
C GLN A 81 -5.63 -13.62 -12.06
N VAL A 82 -4.49 -13.52 -11.38
CA VAL A 82 -4.04 -14.53 -10.42
C VAL A 82 -4.30 -14.08 -8.99
N THR A 83 -5.20 -14.78 -8.30
CA THR A 83 -5.45 -14.55 -6.88
C THR A 83 -4.43 -15.31 -6.03
N LEU A 84 -3.73 -14.58 -5.15
CA LEU A 84 -2.73 -15.17 -4.24
C LEU A 84 -3.34 -15.62 -2.93
N SER A 85 -4.33 -14.88 -2.43
CA SER A 85 -5.06 -15.18 -1.21
C SER A 85 -6.45 -14.57 -1.21
N LEU A 86 -7.37 -15.19 -0.46
CA LEU A 86 -8.70 -14.67 -0.15
C LEU A 86 -8.97 -14.85 1.35
N LEU A 87 -9.31 -13.75 2.02
CA LEU A 87 -9.74 -13.74 3.42
C LEU A 87 -11.12 -13.08 3.50
N VAL A 88 -12.07 -13.74 4.14
CA VAL A 88 -13.42 -13.21 4.39
C VAL A 88 -13.64 -13.06 5.89
N VAL A 89 -13.77 -11.83 6.36
CA VAL A 89 -14.03 -11.50 7.78
C VAL A 89 -15.42 -10.90 7.92
N HIS A 90 -16.21 -11.42 8.85
CA HIS A 90 -17.55 -10.89 9.15
C HIS A 90 -17.79 -10.93 10.67
N ASN A 91 -18.25 -9.82 11.23
CA ASN A 91 -18.45 -9.64 12.67
C ASN A 91 -17.22 -10.06 13.50
N GLY A 92 -16.03 -9.66 13.04
CA GLY A 92 -14.76 -9.98 13.72
C GLY A 92 -14.30 -11.43 13.59
N ARG A 93 -15.04 -12.31 12.89
CA ARG A 93 -14.66 -13.72 12.68
C ARG A 93 -14.14 -13.92 11.26
N ILE A 94 -13.04 -14.64 11.12
CA ILE A 94 -12.60 -15.18 9.84
C ILE A 94 -13.54 -16.33 9.46
N LEU A 95 -14.30 -16.14 8.39
CA LEU A 95 -15.24 -17.14 7.87
C LEU A 95 -14.61 -18.03 6.80
N HIS A 96 -13.67 -17.47 6.03
CA HIS A 96 -12.99 -18.18 4.96
C HIS A 96 -11.58 -17.65 4.78
N GLU A 97 -10.66 -18.55 4.49
CA GLU A 97 -9.26 -18.25 4.24
C GLU A 97 -8.72 -19.28 3.25
N ARG A 98 -8.18 -18.80 2.12
CA ARG A 98 -7.60 -19.65 1.07
C ARG A 98 -6.37 -18.99 0.48
N TYR A 99 -5.34 -19.78 0.21
CA TYR A 99 -4.08 -19.36 -0.40
C TYR A 99 -3.80 -20.12 -1.69
N ALA A 100 -3.10 -19.48 -2.62
CA ALA A 100 -2.57 -20.13 -3.81
C ALA A 100 -1.43 -21.11 -3.45
N PRO A 101 -1.11 -22.09 -4.31
CA PRO A 101 0.03 -22.99 -4.08
C PRO A 101 1.34 -22.22 -3.81
N GLY A 102 2.02 -22.56 -2.71
CA GLY A 102 3.26 -21.92 -2.28
C GLY A 102 3.08 -20.58 -1.55
N MET A 103 1.83 -20.15 -1.31
CA MET A 103 1.50 -19.00 -0.49
C MET A 103 0.88 -19.45 0.84
N ASP A 104 1.10 -18.67 1.89
CA ASP A 104 0.53 -18.87 3.23
C ASP A 104 0.27 -17.54 3.93
N MET A 105 -0.22 -17.58 5.17
CA MET A 105 -0.51 -16.40 5.99
C MET A 105 0.71 -15.50 6.24
N THR A 106 1.93 -16.04 6.14
CA THR A 106 3.18 -15.32 6.39
C THR A 106 3.74 -14.67 5.11
N THR A 107 3.15 -14.98 3.96
CA THR A 107 3.59 -14.47 2.67
C THR A 107 3.28 -12.98 2.54
N ARG A 108 4.33 -12.16 2.46
CA ARG A 108 4.20 -10.72 2.24
C ARG A 108 3.84 -10.43 0.77
N THR A 109 2.74 -9.70 0.55
CA THR A 109 2.30 -9.28 -0.79
C THR A 109 2.39 -7.76 -0.96
N ARG A 110 2.36 -7.30 -2.22
CA ARG A 110 2.26 -5.87 -2.51
C ARG A 110 0.86 -5.39 -2.15
N THR A 111 0.78 -4.34 -1.34
CA THR A 111 -0.50 -3.76 -0.89
C THR A 111 -1.17 -2.88 -1.95
N TRP A 112 -0.43 -2.42 -2.97
CA TRP A 112 -0.94 -1.49 -3.98
C TRP A 112 -1.68 -0.29 -3.34
N SER A 113 -2.79 0.15 -3.91
CA SER A 113 -3.61 1.25 -3.38
C SER A 113 -4.26 0.97 -2.02
N THR A 114 -4.31 -0.28 -1.54
CA THR A 114 -4.78 -0.56 -0.17
C THR A 114 -3.96 0.18 0.88
N ALA A 115 -2.68 0.47 0.60
CA ALA A 115 -1.83 1.27 1.48
C ALA A 115 -2.40 2.69 1.76
N LYS A 116 -3.20 3.25 0.83
CA LYS A 116 -3.80 4.57 1.01
C LYS A 116 -4.77 4.58 2.20
N SER A 117 -5.54 3.52 2.41
CA SER A 117 -6.47 3.44 3.55
C SER A 117 -5.73 3.47 4.89
N ILE A 118 -4.57 2.81 4.98
CA ILE A 118 -3.73 2.84 6.19
C ILE A 118 -3.16 4.26 6.40
N ALA A 119 -2.58 4.85 5.35
CA ALA A 119 -2.02 6.20 5.42
C ALA A 119 -3.09 7.25 5.81
N VAL A 120 -4.27 7.21 5.17
CA VAL A 120 -5.39 8.11 5.48
C VAL A 120 -5.87 7.93 6.91
N THR A 121 -5.91 6.69 7.43
CA THR A 121 -6.28 6.43 8.84
C THR A 121 -5.28 7.08 9.80
N LEU A 122 -3.98 6.91 9.58
CA LEU A 122 -2.94 7.53 10.41
C LEU A 122 -3.00 9.06 10.36
N ILE A 123 -3.25 9.63 9.17
CA ILE A 123 -3.46 11.07 9.01
C ILE A 123 -4.70 11.53 9.76
N GLY A 124 -5.81 10.78 9.70
CA GLY A 124 -7.03 11.04 10.48
C GLY A 124 -6.74 11.09 11.98
N MET A 125 -5.95 10.16 12.51
CA MET A 125 -5.53 10.19 13.93
C MET A 125 -4.72 11.45 14.27
N LEU A 126 -3.87 11.94 13.37
CA LEU A 126 -3.13 13.20 13.57
C LEU A 126 -4.04 14.42 13.52
N VAL A 127 -5.08 14.41 12.67
CA VAL A 127 -6.12 15.44 12.63
C VAL A 127 -6.90 15.45 13.94
N ASP A 128 -7.33 14.29 14.44
CA ASP A 128 -8.03 14.17 15.74
C ASP A 128 -7.18 14.66 16.91
N GLN A 129 -5.85 14.50 16.81
CA GLN A 129 -4.88 15.02 17.78
C GLN A 129 -4.59 16.53 17.62
N GLY A 130 -5.21 17.21 16.64
CA GLY A 130 -4.94 18.63 16.35
C GLY A 130 -3.55 18.91 15.77
N ARG A 131 -2.86 17.87 15.26
CA ARG A 131 -1.50 17.98 14.69
C ARG A 131 -1.49 18.25 13.19
N MET A 132 -2.64 18.07 12.53
CA MET A 132 -2.86 18.35 11.11
C MET A 132 -4.25 18.96 10.93
N GLN A 133 -4.44 19.74 9.87
CA GLN A 133 -5.73 20.32 9.52
C GLN A 133 -6.13 19.90 8.11
N LEU A 134 -7.40 19.53 7.94
CA LEU A 134 -7.91 19.05 6.66
C LEU A 134 -8.10 20.16 5.64
N ASP A 135 -8.53 21.33 6.10
CA ASP A 135 -9.06 22.41 5.25
C ASP A 135 -8.10 23.59 5.10
N GLU A 136 -6.87 23.46 5.60
CA GLU A 136 -5.82 24.43 5.35
C GLU A 136 -5.02 24.07 4.10
N PRO A 137 -4.52 25.08 3.35
CA PRO A 137 -3.55 24.86 2.29
C PRO A 137 -2.36 24.04 2.77
N LEU A 138 -1.87 23.14 1.93
CA LEU A 138 -0.73 22.27 2.27
C LEU A 138 0.57 23.05 2.55
N GLY A 139 0.67 24.29 2.08
CA GLY A 139 1.84 25.15 2.30
C GLY A 139 3.13 24.61 1.67
N LEU A 140 3.01 23.77 0.63
CA LEU A 140 4.15 23.18 -0.06
C LEU A 140 4.77 24.17 -1.05
N GLU A 141 6.08 24.05 -1.23
CA GLU A 141 6.74 24.64 -2.40
C GLU A 141 6.41 23.80 -3.64
N TRP A 142 5.58 24.34 -4.53
CA TRP A 142 5.17 23.63 -5.74
C TRP A 142 6.23 23.66 -6.83
N LEU A 143 6.59 22.47 -7.33
CA LEU A 143 7.49 22.28 -8.46
C LEU A 143 6.76 21.64 -9.67
N PRO A 144 7.18 21.94 -10.92
CA PRO A 144 8.02 23.09 -11.28
C PRO A 144 7.33 24.40 -10.85
N ARG A 145 8.10 25.45 -10.56
CA ARG A 145 7.54 26.76 -10.15
C ARG A 145 6.66 27.29 -11.28
N ALA A 146 5.47 27.77 -10.94
CA ALA A 146 4.64 28.49 -11.90
C ALA A 146 5.31 29.83 -12.27
N ARG A 147 4.93 30.38 -13.43
CA ARG A 147 5.39 31.71 -13.88
C ARG A 147 5.06 32.82 -12.88
N SER A 148 3.92 32.69 -12.19
CA SER A 148 3.48 33.60 -11.14
C SER A 148 3.18 32.78 -9.87
N PRO A 149 4.19 32.54 -9.00
CA PRO A 149 4.03 31.66 -7.84
C PRO A 149 2.95 32.12 -6.85
N GLU A 150 2.78 33.43 -6.68
CA GLU A 150 1.78 34.02 -5.76
C GLU A 150 0.33 33.69 -6.16
N THR A 151 0.09 33.49 -7.46
CA THR A 151 -1.24 33.21 -8.01
C THR A 151 -1.37 31.78 -8.53
N ASP A 152 -0.47 30.89 -8.11
CA ASP A 152 -0.53 29.49 -8.50
C ASP A 152 -1.78 28.83 -7.89
N PRO A 153 -2.71 28.29 -8.69
CA PRO A 153 -3.93 27.67 -8.17
C PRO A 153 -3.64 26.47 -7.24
N ARG A 154 -2.46 25.85 -7.35
CA ARG A 154 -2.04 24.77 -6.45
C ARG A 154 -1.88 25.22 -5.00
N ASN A 155 -1.68 26.52 -4.76
CA ASN A 155 -1.62 27.10 -3.42
C ASN A 155 -2.94 26.95 -2.65
N ALA A 156 -4.05 26.67 -3.32
CA ALA A 156 -5.34 26.40 -2.68
C ALA A 156 -5.58 24.90 -2.38
N ILE A 157 -4.66 24.00 -2.75
CA ILE A 157 -4.81 22.57 -2.49
C ILE A 157 -4.64 22.32 -0.99
N THR A 158 -5.64 21.68 -0.39
CA THR A 158 -5.68 21.30 1.03
C THR A 158 -5.38 19.82 1.20
N LEU A 159 -5.19 19.41 2.46
CA LEU A 159 -5.06 17.99 2.79
C LEU A 159 -6.33 17.21 2.40
N ARG A 160 -7.54 17.77 2.63
CA ARG A 160 -8.80 17.15 2.21
C ARG A 160 -8.85 16.87 0.72
N HIS A 161 -8.34 17.79 -0.11
CA HIS A 161 -8.32 17.58 -1.55
C HIS A 161 -7.46 16.36 -1.94
N VAL A 162 -6.27 16.23 -1.36
CA VAL A 162 -5.35 15.12 -1.65
C VAL A 162 -5.91 13.78 -1.15
N LEU A 163 -6.45 13.73 0.06
CA LEU A 163 -6.99 12.48 0.64
C LEU A 163 -8.22 11.97 -0.12
N ASN A 164 -8.95 12.85 -0.83
CA ASN A 164 -10.13 12.51 -1.61
C ASN A 164 -9.90 12.52 -3.13
N MET A 165 -8.64 12.50 -3.57
CA MET A 165 -8.29 12.50 -5.01
C MET A 165 -8.96 13.64 -5.80
N SER A 166 -9.11 14.82 -5.18
CA SER A 166 -9.83 15.99 -5.71
C SER A 166 -8.95 17.24 -5.80
N SER A 167 -7.62 17.07 -5.76
CA SER A 167 -6.66 18.18 -5.87
C SER A 167 -6.55 18.77 -7.28
N GLY A 168 -7.03 18.07 -8.31
CA GLY A 168 -6.88 18.47 -9.71
C GLY A 168 -5.44 18.35 -10.24
N LEU A 169 -4.51 17.76 -9.47
CA LEU A 169 -3.17 17.44 -9.94
C LEU A 169 -3.24 16.27 -10.93
N ASP A 170 -2.55 16.42 -12.06
CA ASP A 170 -2.45 15.33 -13.02
C ASP A 170 -1.57 14.21 -12.46
N THR A 171 -1.99 12.97 -12.70
CA THR A 171 -1.26 11.80 -12.22
C THR A 171 -0.36 11.29 -13.33
N ILE A 172 0.88 10.94 -12.98
CA ILE A 172 1.87 10.42 -13.93
C ILE A 172 1.38 9.13 -14.61
N ASP A 173 0.47 8.40 -13.96
CA ASP A 173 -0.11 7.16 -14.48
C ASP A 173 -1.06 7.39 -15.66
N ASN A 174 -1.72 8.55 -15.75
CA ASN A 174 -2.71 8.83 -16.81
C ASN A 174 -2.13 8.78 -18.24
N GLY A 175 -0.81 8.88 -18.41
CA GLY A 175 -0.13 8.87 -19.70
C GLY A 175 0.35 7.51 -20.20
N GLY A 176 0.02 6.40 -19.52
CA GLY A 176 0.63 5.09 -19.81
C GLY A 176 2.12 5.03 -19.40
N LEU A 177 2.52 5.91 -18.48
CA LEU A 177 3.89 6.05 -18.00
C LEU A 177 4.11 5.39 -16.63
N GLU A 178 3.17 4.57 -16.16
CA GLU A 178 3.18 3.93 -14.85
C GLU A 178 4.52 3.22 -14.59
N TYR A 179 5.00 2.47 -15.59
CA TYR A 179 6.23 1.68 -15.49
C TYR A 179 7.51 2.45 -15.89
N ALA A 180 7.38 3.67 -16.42
CA ALA A 180 8.50 4.49 -16.84
C ALA A 180 8.86 5.59 -15.81
N THR A 181 7.84 6.28 -15.31
CA THR A 181 8.00 7.42 -14.37
C THR A 181 6.90 7.49 -13.31
N GLY A 182 5.83 6.69 -13.43
CA GLY A 182 4.67 6.75 -12.56
C GLY A 182 4.73 5.83 -11.34
N SER A 183 3.55 5.39 -10.90
CA SER A 183 3.38 4.60 -9.69
C SER A 183 4.08 3.25 -9.77
N GLY A 184 4.26 2.67 -10.96
CA GLY A 184 5.09 1.48 -11.16
C GLY A 184 6.52 1.68 -10.64
N MET A 185 7.16 2.83 -10.88
CA MET A 185 8.48 3.11 -10.28
C MET A 185 8.39 3.29 -8.75
N SER A 186 7.27 3.76 -8.22
CA SER A 186 7.09 3.83 -6.75
C SER A 186 6.84 2.45 -6.12
N TYR A 187 6.11 1.57 -6.82
CA TYR A 187 5.76 0.22 -6.38
C TYR A 187 6.90 -0.78 -6.59
N TRP A 188 7.74 -0.57 -7.61
CA TRP A 188 8.79 -1.49 -8.03
C TRP A 188 10.20 -0.93 -7.83
N ALA A 189 10.36 0.38 -7.63
CA ALA A 189 11.68 1.03 -7.68
C ALA A 189 12.04 1.86 -6.43
N GLY A 190 11.41 1.62 -5.27
CA GLY A 190 11.85 2.16 -3.97
C GLY A 190 12.54 3.53 -4.03
N ALA A 191 11.76 4.62 -3.91
CA ALA A 191 12.24 6.02 -3.92
C ALA A 191 12.68 6.64 -5.27
N SER A 192 12.47 6.01 -6.43
CA SER A 192 12.89 6.62 -7.72
C SER A 192 11.89 7.61 -8.39
N SER A 193 10.74 7.95 -7.79
CA SER A 193 9.72 8.78 -8.47
C SER A 193 10.09 10.27 -8.63
N VAL A 194 11.09 10.78 -7.90
CA VAL A 194 11.39 12.22 -7.88
C VAL A 194 12.00 12.73 -9.18
N ARG A 195 12.88 11.96 -9.85
CA ARG A 195 13.51 12.39 -11.12
C ARG A 195 12.63 12.16 -12.35
N GLY A 196 11.73 11.18 -12.32
CA GLY A 196 10.78 10.90 -13.40
C GLY A 196 9.70 11.98 -13.53
N ALA A 197 9.29 12.57 -12.40
CA ALA A 197 8.28 13.63 -12.31
C ALA A 197 8.77 15.03 -12.76
N LEU A 198 10.06 15.19 -13.06
CA LEU A 198 10.65 16.46 -13.53
C LEU A 198 10.62 16.62 -15.05
N ARG A 199 10.07 15.65 -15.79
CA ARG A 199 9.93 15.70 -17.24
C ARG A 199 8.54 16.12 -17.66
#